data_AF-A0A427U6R7-F1
#
_entry.id   AF-A0A427U6R7-F1
#
_cell.length_a   1.000
_cell.length_b   1.000
_cell.length_c   1.000
_cell.angle_alpha   90.00
_cell.angle_beta   90.00
_cell.angle_gamma   90.00
#
_symmetry.space_group_name_H-M   'P 1'
#
loop_
_entity.id
_entity.type
_entity.pdbx_description
1 polymer ?
#
loop_
_entity_poly.entity_id
_entity_poly.type
_entity_poly.pdbx_seq_one_letter_code
_entity_poly.pdbx_strand_id
1 'polypeptide(L)'
;MQQHSVLFTKVKQHKPNAADESHLLGILTKAHIECLSNVELNQKAVKTMWQALNKTLGAEYAKNFEYQDFHMLILVTHVWLYVQGYLKMDFSLANDHADATAKTMRELSNSDTHKIRAQFLASFYLGNKSSPIASNRISIWNWLKNNFG
;
A
#
# COMPACT_ATOMS: atom_id res chain seq x y z
N MET A 1 10.49 -6.06 9.98
CA MET A 1 9.33 -6.23 10.89
C MET A 1 9.51 -5.60 12.28
N GLN A 2 10.70 -5.64 12.91
CA GLN A 2 10.92 -5.07 14.25
C GLN A 2 10.58 -3.56 14.38
N GLN A 3 10.87 -2.76 13.35
CA GLN A 3 10.64 -1.31 13.35
C GLN A 3 9.16 -0.91 13.54
N HIS A 4 8.22 -1.72 13.04
CA HIS A 4 6.79 -1.45 13.16
C HIS A 4 6.19 -1.98 14.49
N SER A 5 6.87 -2.89 15.20
CA SER A 5 6.42 -3.41 16.50
C SER A 5 6.51 -2.37 17.63
N VAL A 6 7.59 -1.57 17.62
CA VAL A 6 7.79 -0.48 18.58
C VAL A 6 6.76 0.63 18.34
N LEU A 7 6.45 0.90 17.07
CA LEU A 7 5.46 1.90 16.67
C LEU A 7 4.04 1.45 17.04
N PHE A 8 3.71 0.17 16.85
CA PHE A 8 2.44 -0.41 17.29
C PHE A 8 2.27 -0.35 18.82
N THR A 9 3.33 -0.68 19.56
CA THR A 9 3.31 -0.63 21.04
C THR A 9 3.12 0.80 21.55
N LYS A 10 3.82 1.78 20.96
CA LYS A 10 3.64 3.20 21.30
C LYS A 10 2.24 3.70 20.97
N VAL A 11 1.70 3.34 19.81
CA VAL A 11 0.35 3.75 19.40
C VAL A 11 -0.72 3.13 20.33
N LYS A 12 -0.58 1.86 20.73
CA LYS A 12 -1.45 1.24 21.76
C LYS A 12 -1.41 1.96 23.11
N GLN A 13 -0.24 2.42 23.54
CA GLN A 13 -0.08 3.14 24.81
C GLN A 13 -0.72 4.54 24.78
N HIS A 14 -0.70 5.22 23.63
CA HIS A 14 -1.27 6.56 23.49
C HIS A 14 -2.79 6.56 23.27
N LYS A 15 -3.37 5.48 22.75
CA LYS A 15 -4.82 5.34 22.52
C LYS A 15 -5.35 3.96 22.94
N PRO A 16 -5.37 3.67 24.25
CA PRO A 16 -5.73 2.34 24.76
C PRO A 16 -7.17 1.90 24.46
N ASN A 17 -8.06 2.85 24.10
CA ASN A 17 -9.49 2.59 23.83
C ASN A 17 -9.83 2.46 22.34
N ALA A 18 -8.87 2.59 21.42
CA ALA A 18 -9.11 2.37 19.99
C ALA A 18 -8.94 0.89 19.63
N ALA A 19 -9.85 0.37 18.79
CA ALA A 19 -9.81 -1.03 18.34
C ALA A 19 -8.49 -1.34 17.61
N ASP A 20 -7.97 -2.56 17.77
CA ASP A 20 -6.66 -2.99 17.24
C ASP A 20 -6.54 -2.78 15.73
N GLU A 21 -7.65 -2.88 15.00
CA GLU A 21 -7.74 -2.64 13.56
C GLU A 21 -7.51 -1.17 13.19
N SER A 22 -7.87 -0.22 14.07
CA SER A 22 -7.55 1.20 13.87
C SER A 22 -6.04 1.46 13.98
N HIS A 23 -5.37 0.82 14.95
CA HIS A 23 -3.92 0.93 15.08
C HIS A 23 -3.19 0.31 13.88
N LEU A 24 -3.67 -0.86 13.43
CA LEU A 24 -3.17 -1.51 12.24
C LEU A 24 -3.31 -0.63 10.99
N LEU A 25 -4.48 0.00 10.80
CA LEU A 25 -4.71 0.94 9.69
C LEU A 25 -3.71 2.10 9.70
N GLY A 26 -3.40 2.68 10.86
CA GLY A 26 -2.43 3.77 10.97
C GLY A 26 -1.01 3.35 10.56
N ILE A 27 -0.57 2.17 10.98
CA ILE A 27 0.74 1.63 10.59
C ILE A 27 0.78 1.37 9.09
N LEU A 28 -0.25 0.74 8.54
CA LEU A 28 -0.32 0.42 7.13
C LEU A 28 -0.40 1.67 6.26
N THR A 29 -1.08 2.72 6.72
CA THR A 29 -1.14 4.01 6.03
C THR A 29 0.24 4.65 5.95
N LYS A 30 0.96 4.70 7.07
CA LYS A 30 2.35 5.19 7.10
C LYS A 30 3.26 4.35 6.19
N ALA A 31 3.20 3.03 6.32
CA ALA A 31 3.99 2.12 5.50
C ALA A 31 3.71 2.28 4.00
N HIS A 32 2.44 2.47 3.62
CA HIS A 32 2.04 2.68 2.24
C HIS A 32 2.62 3.98 1.68
N ILE A 33 2.49 5.09 2.43
CA ILE A 33 3.05 6.39 2.04
C ILE A 33 4.57 6.29 1.89
N GLU A 34 5.26 5.70 2.85
CA GLU A 34 6.73 5.54 2.82
C GLU A 34 7.18 4.68 1.62
N CYS A 35 6.52 3.55 1.37
CA CYS A 35 6.85 2.70 0.22
C CYS A 35 6.59 3.41 -1.10
N LEU A 36 5.46 4.11 -1.23
CA LEU A 36 5.10 4.83 -2.44
C LEU A 36 6.13 5.93 -2.74
N SER A 37 6.43 6.77 -1.75
CA SER A 37 7.44 7.82 -1.89
C SER A 37 8.83 7.26 -2.23
N ASN A 38 9.24 6.15 -1.61
CA ASN A 38 10.52 5.53 -1.93
C ASN A 38 10.58 5.03 -3.38
N VAL A 39 9.51 4.42 -3.88
CA VAL A 39 9.43 3.97 -5.27
C VAL A 39 9.46 5.16 -6.23
N GLU A 40 8.72 6.22 -5.97
CA GLU A 40 8.70 7.44 -6.78
C GLU A 40 10.06 8.13 -6.84
N LEU A 41 10.72 8.30 -5.69
CA LEU A 41 12.05 8.94 -5.60
C LEU A 41 13.11 8.17 -6.40
N ASN A 42 13.07 6.84 -6.36
CA ASN A 42 14.10 5.99 -6.98
C ASN A 42 13.76 5.55 -8.41
N GLN A 43 12.57 5.87 -8.91
CA GLN A 43 12.04 5.39 -10.18
C GLN A 43 13.01 5.58 -11.36
N LYS A 44 13.61 6.78 -11.48
CA LYS A 44 14.55 7.10 -12.57
C LYS A 44 15.85 6.30 -12.47
N ALA A 45 16.38 6.13 -11.25
CA ALA A 45 17.60 5.38 -11.02
C ALA A 45 17.39 3.90 -11.37
N VAL A 46 16.28 3.31 -10.92
CA VAL A 46 15.90 1.91 -11.22
C VAL A 46 15.73 1.69 -12.72
N LYS A 47 15.03 2.58 -13.43
CA LYS A 47 14.91 2.50 -14.90
C LYS A 47 16.28 2.50 -15.60
N THR A 48 17.16 3.41 -15.20
CA THR A 48 18.51 3.50 -15.77
C THR A 48 19.31 2.22 -15.49
N MET A 49 19.22 1.69 -14.27
CA MET A 49 19.86 0.45 -13.86
C MET A 49 19.38 -0.73 -14.72
N TRP A 50 18.06 -0.90 -14.89
CA TRP A 50 17.52 -1.97 -15.73
C TRP A 50 17.91 -1.85 -17.20
N GLN A 51 18.00 -0.63 -17.74
CA GLN A 51 18.50 -0.41 -19.10
C GLN A 51 19.96 -0.83 -19.23
N ALA A 52 20.80 -0.48 -18.25
CA ALA A 52 22.21 -0.89 -18.22
C ALA A 52 22.34 -2.42 -18.10
N LEU A 53 21.59 -3.05 -17.20
CA LEU A 53 21.57 -4.52 -17.03
C LEU A 53 21.12 -5.23 -18.30
N ASN A 54 20.05 -4.78 -18.94
CA ASN A 54 19.58 -5.33 -20.21
C ASN A 54 20.64 -5.20 -21.32
N LYS A 55 21.32 -4.05 -21.39
CA LYS A 55 22.38 -3.81 -22.38
C LYS A 55 23.61 -4.69 -22.16
N THR A 56 23.98 -4.94 -20.91
CA THR A 56 25.22 -5.65 -20.56
C THR A 56 25.03 -7.17 -20.49
N LEU A 57 23.91 -7.63 -19.93
CA LEU A 57 23.68 -9.05 -19.64
C LEU A 57 22.68 -9.71 -20.61
N GLY A 58 21.98 -8.93 -21.42
CA GLY A 58 20.85 -9.40 -22.21
C GLY A 58 19.60 -9.67 -21.35
N ALA A 59 18.44 -9.73 -22.01
CA ALA A 59 17.15 -9.88 -21.34
C ALA A 59 17.02 -11.19 -20.52
N GLU A 60 17.73 -12.24 -20.91
CA GLU A 60 17.69 -13.55 -20.24
C GLU A 60 18.19 -13.48 -18.79
N TYR A 61 19.26 -12.74 -18.53
CA TYR A 61 19.89 -12.64 -17.22
C TYR A 61 19.46 -11.38 -16.45
N ALA A 62 19.13 -10.30 -17.17
CA ALA A 62 18.66 -9.06 -16.55
C ALA A 62 17.36 -9.23 -15.77
N LYS A 63 16.48 -10.17 -16.17
CA LYS A 63 15.23 -10.48 -15.47
C LYS A 63 15.42 -10.99 -14.03
N ASN A 64 16.63 -11.45 -13.67
CA ASN A 64 16.93 -11.93 -12.32
C ASN A 64 17.19 -10.79 -11.31
N PHE A 65 17.23 -9.54 -11.78
CA PHE A 65 17.45 -8.35 -10.95
C PHE A 65 16.12 -7.66 -10.64
N GLU A 66 15.60 -7.93 -9.45
CA GLU A 66 14.35 -7.37 -8.96
C GLU A 66 14.57 -6.09 -8.13
N TYR A 67 13.62 -5.16 -8.22
CA TYR A 67 13.60 -3.98 -7.36
C TYR A 67 12.72 -4.27 -6.14
N GLN A 68 13.33 -4.56 -5.00
CA GLN A 68 12.63 -5.04 -3.80
C GLN A 68 11.52 -4.08 -3.31
N ASP A 69 11.75 -2.76 -3.34
CA ASP A 69 10.77 -1.78 -2.86
C ASP A 69 9.50 -1.76 -3.73
N PHE A 70 9.60 -2.15 -5.00
CA PHE A 70 8.44 -2.35 -5.86
C PHE A 70 7.54 -3.49 -5.34
N HIS A 71 8.13 -4.62 -4.96
CA HIS A 71 7.38 -5.74 -4.38
C HIS A 71 6.79 -5.39 -3.01
N MET A 72 7.52 -4.62 -2.20
CA MET A 72 7.04 -4.16 -0.91
C MET A 72 5.84 -3.21 -1.06
N LEU A 73 5.88 -2.28 -2.02
CA LEU A 73 4.76 -1.39 -2.33
C LEU A 73 3.50 -2.18 -2.71
N ILE A 74 3.63 -3.22 -3.54
CA ILE A 74 2.51 -4.11 -3.91
C ILE A 74 1.89 -4.73 -2.65
N LEU A 75 2.72 -5.39 -1.84
CA LEU A 75 2.27 -6.09 -0.65
C LEU A 75 1.55 -5.15 0.32
N VAL A 76 2.19 -4.02 0.65
CA VAL A 76 1.64 -3.05 1.59
C VAL A 76 0.32 -2.47 1.08
N THR A 77 0.23 -2.16 -0.22
CA THR A 77 -1.01 -1.62 -0.81
C THR A 77 -2.16 -2.61 -0.72
N HIS A 78 -1.94 -3.90 -1.01
CA HIS A 78 -2.96 -4.93 -0.85
C HIS A 78 -3.45 -5.06 0.59
N VAL A 79 -2.53 -5.14 1.55
CA VAL A 79 -2.88 -5.31 2.97
C VAL A 79 -3.58 -4.06 3.51
N TRP A 80 -3.11 -2.87 3.14
CA TRP A 80 -3.71 -1.60 3.53
C TRP A 80 -5.14 -1.46 2.99
N LEU A 81 -5.37 -1.73 1.70
CA LEU A 81 -6.71 -1.68 1.11
C LEU A 81 -7.64 -2.76 1.68
N TYR A 82 -7.11 -3.95 1.98
CA TYR A 82 -7.86 -4.98 2.68
C TYR A 82 -8.37 -4.47 4.04
N VAL A 83 -7.50 -3.87 4.86
CA VAL A 83 -7.88 -3.34 6.17
C VAL A 83 -8.89 -2.20 6.04
N GLN A 84 -8.75 -1.33 5.05
CA GLN A 84 -9.76 -0.30 4.77
C GLN A 84 -11.13 -0.89 4.45
N GLY A 85 -11.16 -1.91 3.60
CA GLY A 85 -12.39 -2.64 3.28
C GLY A 85 -12.98 -3.29 4.52
N TYR A 86 -12.14 -3.97 5.31
CA TYR A 86 -12.53 -4.61 6.58
C TYR A 86 -13.15 -3.61 7.57
N LEU A 87 -12.65 -2.37 7.58
CA LEU A 87 -13.19 -1.29 8.41
C LEU A 87 -14.39 -0.55 7.80
N LYS A 88 -14.94 -1.03 6.67
CA LYS A 88 -16.07 -0.41 5.95
C LYS A 88 -15.82 1.06 5.60
N MET A 89 -14.57 1.38 5.28
CA MET A 89 -14.21 2.75 4.93
C MET A 89 -14.75 3.15 3.56
N ASP A 90 -14.75 4.46 3.27
CA ASP A 90 -15.26 4.95 2.00
C ASP A 90 -14.43 4.46 0.80
N PHE A 91 -15.12 3.88 -0.18
CA PHE A 91 -14.50 3.28 -1.36
C PHE A 91 -13.81 4.30 -2.27
N SER A 92 -14.28 5.55 -2.33
CA SER A 92 -13.71 6.56 -3.22
C SER A 92 -12.23 6.77 -2.95
N LEU A 93 -11.85 6.86 -1.67
CA LEU A 93 -10.45 7.06 -1.29
C LEU A 93 -9.59 5.82 -1.61
N ALA A 94 -10.09 4.63 -1.30
CA ALA A 94 -9.43 3.36 -1.65
C ALA A 94 -9.18 3.25 -3.16
N ASN A 95 -10.16 3.68 -3.95
CA ASN A 95 -10.07 3.71 -5.40
C ASN A 95 -9.00 4.66 -5.92
N ASP A 96 -8.94 5.88 -5.38
CA ASP A 96 -7.99 6.90 -5.84
C ASP A 96 -6.54 6.48 -5.53
N HIS A 97 -6.29 5.91 -4.34
CA HIS A 97 -4.96 5.40 -4.01
C HIS A 97 -4.58 4.14 -4.78
N ALA A 98 -5.55 3.25 -5.07
CA ALA A 98 -5.31 2.10 -5.95
C ALA A 98 -4.92 2.55 -7.37
N ASP A 99 -5.56 3.59 -7.90
CA ASP A 99 -5.24 4.18 -9.19
C ASP A 99 -3.86 4.85 -9.21
N ALA A 100 -3.58 5.69 -8.21
CA ALA A 100 -2.28 6.37 -8.06
C ALA A 100 -1.12 5.35 -7.99
N THR A 101 -1.25 4.34 -7.13
CA THR A 101 -0.23 3.30 -6.98
C THR A 101 -0.06 2.49 -8.27
N ALA A 102 -1.15 2.15 -8.95
CA ALA A 102 -1.09 1.42 -10.21
C ALA A 102 -0.40 2.23 -11.33
N LYS A 103 -0.56 3.56 -11.35
CA LYS A 103 0.16 4.44 -12.28
C LYS A 103 1.66 4.44 -11.99
N THR A 104 2.05 4.61 -10.73
CA THR A 104 3.46 4.53 -10.30
C THR A 104 4.08 3.18 -10.65
N MET A 105 3.32 2.09 -10.53
CA MET A 105 3.81 0.75 -10.88
C MET A 105 3.96 0.49 -12.38
N ARG A 106 3.04 1.02 -13.20
CA ARG A 106 3.11 0.89 -14.67
C ARG A 106 4.41 1.43 -15.20
N GLU A 107 4.87 2.53 -14.63
CA GLU A 107 6.12 3.16 -15.04
C GLU A 107 7.34 2.24 -14.89
N LEU A 108 7.31 1.29 -13.96
CA LEU A 108 8.44 0.38 -13.71
C LEU A 108 8.26 -0.99 -14.41
N SER A 109 7.03 -1.48 -14.52
CA SER A 109 6.78 -2.86 -14.94
C SER A 109 6.18 -3.01 -16.34
N ASN A 110 5.89 -1.90 -17.04
CA ASN A 110 5.11 -1.87 -18.30
C ASN A 110 3.79 -2.66 -18.21
N SER A 111 3.29 -2.91 -17.00
CA SER A 111 2.07 -3.66 -16.76
C SER A 111 0.84 -2.77 -16.93
N ASP A 112 -0.30 -3.38 -17.25
CA ASP A 112 -1.56 -2.67 -17.41
C ASP A 112 -2.03 -2.09 -16.06
N THR A 113 -2.09 -0.76 -15.99
CA THR A 113 -2.58 0.00 -14.83
C THR A 113 -3.98 -0.46 -14.40
N HIS A 114 -4.89 -0.74 -15.34
CA HIS A 114 -6.25 -1.17 -15.01
C HIS A 114 -6.25 -2.55 -14.35
N LYS A 115 -5.39 -3.46 -14.81
CA LYS A 115 -5.24 -4.80 -14.21
C LYS A 115 -4.68 -4.71 -12.79
N ILE A 116 -3.64 -3.90 -12.58
CA ILE A 116 -3.05 -3.68 -11.25
C ILE A 116 -4.09 -3.05 -10.30
N ARG A 117 -4.75 -1.98 -10.75
CA ARG A 117 -5.82 -1.32 -9.97
C ARG A 117 -6.94 -2.31 -9.60
N ALA A 118 -7.38 -3.14 -10.54
CA ALA A 118 -8.41 -4.14 -10.28
C ALA A 118 -7.98 -5.16 -9.22
N GLN A 119 -6.71 -5.59 -9.24
CA GLN A 119 -6.15 -6.49 -8.20
C GLN A 119 -6.14 -5.82 -6.82
N PHE A 120 -5.74 -4.55 -6.74
CA PHE A 120 -5.78 -3.78 -5.49
C PHE A 120 -7.21 -3.62 -4.95
N LEU A 121 -8.16 -3.28 -5.82
CA LEU A 121 -9.56 -3.15 -5.42
C LEU A 121 -10.18 -4.49 -4.99
N ALA A 122 -9.73 -5.60 -5.56
CA ALA A 122 -10.15 -6.93 -5.12
C ALA A 122 -9.81 -7.17 -3.64
N SER A 123 -8.65 -6.69 -3.16
CA SER A 123 -8.30 -6.76 -1.73
C SER A 123 -9.23 -5.92 -0.86
N PHE A 124 -9.59 -4.72 -1.29
CA PHE A 124 -10.59 -3.90 -0.58
C PHE A 124 -11.93 -4.65 -0.47
N TYR A 125 -12.44 -5.19 -1.59
CA TYR A 125 -13.70 -5.92 -1.57
C TYR A 125 -13.63 -7.20 -0.72
N LEU A 126 -12.50 -7.90 -0.71
CA LEU A 126 -12.29 -9.07 0.13
C LEU A 126 -12.33 -8.69 1.63
N GLY A 127 -11.66 -7.61 2.02
CA GLY A 127 -11.73 -7.07 3.37
C GLY A 127 -13.15 -6.70 3.76
N ASN A 128 -13.85 -5.99 2.87
CA ASN A 128 -15.25 -5.61 3.07
C ASN A 128 -16.17 -6.82 3.27
N LYS A 129 -15.98 -7.90 2.51
CA LYS A 129 -16.75 -9.15 2.70
C LYS A 129 -16.43 -9.86 4.00
N SER A 130 -15.20 -9.74 4.49
CA SER A 130 -14.72 -10.40 5.71
C SER A 130 -15.06 -9.62 6.99
N SER A 131 -15.57 -8.40 6.86
CA SER A 131 -15.84 -7.50 7.96
C SER A 131 -17.08 -7.93 8.78
N PRO A 132 -16.97 -8.00 10.13
CA PRO A 132 -18.12 -8.19 11.01
C PRO A 132 -18.93 -6.90 11.21
N ILE A 133 -18.47 -5.75 10.71
CA ILE A 133 -19.10 -4.45 10.91
C ILE A 133 -20.33 -4.33 10.00
N ALA A 134 -21.53 -4.25 10.59
CA ALA A 134 -22.75 -3.86 9.88
C ALA A 134 -22.58 -2.45 9.30
N SER A 135 -23.09 -2.18 8.10
CA SER A 135 -22.67 -1.07 7.21
C SER A 135 -22.84 0.36 7.75
N ASN A 136 -22.08 0.75 8.77
CA ASN A 136 -21.85 2.13 9.14
C ASN A 136 -20.52 2.56 8.53
N ARG A 137 -20.58 3.49 7.57
CA ARG A 137 -19.42 4.00 6.84
C ARG A 137 -18.54 4.82 7.78
N ILE A 138 -17.31 4.35 8.05
CA ILE A 138 -16.32 5.12 8.80
C ILE A 138 -15.54 5.99 7.79
N SER A 139 -15.67 7.32 7.90
CA SER A 139 -14.93 8.26 7.06
C SER A 139 -13.45 8.32 7.46
N ILE A 140 -12.55 8.10 6.49
CA ILE A 140 -11.09 8.08 6.68
C ILE A 140 -10.57 9.45 7.14
N TRP A 141 -11.12 10.54 6.60
CA TRP A 141 -10.74 11.91 6.99
C TRP A 141 -11.07 12.22 8.45
N ASN A 142 -12.24 11.77 8.91
CA ASN A 142 -12.63 11.92 10.32
C ASN A 142 -11.73 11.06 11.21
N TRP A 143 -11.37 9.86 10.75
CA TRP A 143 -10.45 8.97 11.47
C TRP A 143 -9.02 9.54 11.54
N LEU A 144 -8.48 10.06 10.43
CA LEU A 144 -7.15 10.67 10.37
C LEU A 144 -7.07 11.90 11.29
N LYS A 145 -8.06 12.80 11.21
CA LYS A 145 -8.14 13.97 12.09
C LYS A 145 -8.19 13.58 13.56
N ASN A 146 -8.95 12.54 13.90
CA ASN A 146 -9.05 12.08 15.28
C ASN A 146 -7.78 11.36 15.78
N ASN A 147 -6.97 10.76 14.90
CA ASN A 147 -5.82 9.94 15.30
C ASN A 147 -4.44 10.58 15.10
N PHE A 148 -4.33 11.61 14.27
CA PHE A 148 -3.07 12.31 13.96
C PHE A 148 -3.18 13.84 14.05
N GLY A 149 -4.31 14.38 14.51
CA GLY A 149 -4.48 15.79 14.88
C GLY A 149 -4.13 16.05 16.34
#